data_AF-A0AAD9JUJ6-F1
#
_entry.id   AF-A0AAD9JUJ6-F1
#
_cell.length_a   1.000
_cell.length_b   1.000
_cell.length_c   1.000
_cell.angle_alpha   90.00
_cell.angle_beta   90.00
_cell.angle_gamma   90.00
#
_symmetry.space_group_name_H-M   'P 1'
#
loop_
_entity.id
_entity.type
_entity.pdbx_description
1 polymer ?
#
loop_
_entity_poly.entity_id
_entity_poly.type
_entity_poly.pdbx_seq_one_letter_code
_entity_poly.pdbx_strand_id
1 'polypeptide(L)'
;MNRCEPITTEEADKKGEVKHLIGALRICGCPSWALKKVPDNAKEKIKTNSRTQKNYRSQVDIPYVEGVSERVHRVMKKYGVATAMRPYTTLRRLLVHSKHKVEFTEQCELVYQTPCKDCGAEYIREIGRLLKPRLDEHRKDVDNTLTMRNTQGAGKR
;
A
#
# COMPACT_ATOMS: atom_id res chain seq x y z
N MET A 1 1.76 29.69 7.60
CA MET A 1 0.87 30.48 8.47
C MET A 1 -0.59 30.35 8.02
N ASN A 2 -1.07 29.14 7.66
CA ASN A 2 -2.48 28.95 7.25
C ASN A 2 -3.42 28.67 8.44
N ARG A 3 -2.92 28.84 9.67
CA ARG A 3 -3.67 28.51 10.90
C ARG A 3 -4.49 29.70 11.39
N CYS A 4 -3.99 30.93 11.21
CA CYS A 4 -4.68 32.15 11.62
C CYS A 4 -5.87 32.49 10.71
N GLU A 5 -5.72 32.30 9.39
CA GLU A 5 -6.74 32.67 8.39
C GLU A 5 -8.11 32.00 8.56
N PRO A 6 -8.23 30.69 8.89
CA PRO A 6 -9.52 30.05 9.07
C PRO A 6 -10.10 30.13 10.49
N ILE A 7 -9.35 30.63 11.48
CA ILE A 7 -9.75 30.57 12.90
C ILE A 7 -10.14 31.94 13.46
N THR A 8 -9.45 33.02 13.07
CA THR A 8 -9.75 34.37 13.57
C THR A 8 -10.56 35.17 12.56
N THR A 9 -11.64 35.81 13.01
CA THR A 9 -12.47 36.70 12.18
C THR A 9 -11.95 38.14 12.19
N GLU A 10 -11.38 38.60 13.31
CA GLU A 10 -10.87 39.97 13.48
C GLU A 10 -9.43 40.17 12.97
N GLU A 11 -9.16 41.31 12.33
CA GLU A 11 -7.83 41.62 11.77
C GLU A 11 -6.77 41.96 12.83
N ALA A 12 -7.18 42.46 13.99
CA ALA A 12 -6.28 42.80 15.09
C ALA A 12 -5.63 41.53 15.68
N ASP A 13 -6.44 40.50 15.91
CA ASP A 13 -6.00 39.21 16.46
C ASP A 13 -5.07 38.46 15.51
N LYS A 14 -5.34 38.52 14.20
CA LYS A 14 -4.43 37.97 13.17
C LYS A 14 -3.03 38.55 13.25
N LYS A 15 -2.92 39.87 13.44
CA LYS A 15 -1.63 40.56 13.56
C LYS A 15 -0.91 40.19 14.86
N GLY A 16 -1.67 39.99 15.95
CA GLY A 16 -1.15 39.50 17.24
C GLY A 16 -0.58 38.08 17.13
N GLU A 17 -1.34 37.17 16.54
CA GLU A 17 -0.95 35.76 16.36
C GLU A 17 0.29 35.64 15.45
N VAL A 18 0.33 36.38 14.33
CA VAL A 18 1.51 36.37 13.44
C VAL A 18 2.76 36.85 14.16
N LYS A 19 2.68 37.90 14.98
CA LYS A 19 3.83 38.38 15.79
C LYS A 19 4.27 37.31 16.79
N HIS A 20 3.34 36.67 17.47
CA HIS A 20 3.62 35.58 18.41
C HIS A 20 4.33 34.41 17.73
N LEU A 21 3.83 33.97 16.57
CA LEU A 21 4.42 32.89 15.77
C LEU A 21 5.82 33.24 15.26
N ILE A 22 6.06 34.49 14.82
CA ILE A 22 7.39 34.95 14.40
C ILE A 22 8.36 34.91 15.59
N GLY A 23 7.91 35.33 16.78
CA GLY A 23 8.71 35.28 18.01
C GLY A 23 9.11 33.83 18.36
N ALA A 24 8.15 32.91 18.36
CA ALA A 24 8.39 31.50 18.62
C ALA A 24 9.37 30.87 17.61
N LEU A 25 9.16 31.11 16.31
CA LEU A 25 10.03 30.57 15.26
C LEU A 25 11.46 31.13 15.34
N ARG A 26 11.63 32.38 15.79
CA ARG A 26 12.96 32.97 16.03
C ARG A 26 13.69 32.24 17.15
N ILE A 27 12.99 31.85 18.22
CA ILE A 27 13.55 31.05 19.33
C ILE A 27 13.93 29.65 18.84
N CYS A 28 13.14 29.06 17.93
CA CYS A 28 13.45 27.78 17.30
C CYS A 28 14.60 27.82 16.27
N GLY A 29 15.35 28.93 16.18
CA GLY A 29 16.51 29.04 15.29
C GLY A 29 16.18 29.20 13.81
N CYS A 30 14.93 29.54 13.45
CA CYS A 30 14.59 29.85 12.07
C CYS A 30 15.31 31.13 11.62
N PRO A 31 16.02 31.12 10.47
CA PRO A 31 16.79 32.28 10.03
C PRO A 31 15.86 33.43 9.63
N SER A 32 16.30 34.66 9.90
CA SER A 32 15.48 35.89 9.73
C SER A 32 14.99 36.11 8.30
N TRP A 33 15.77 35.70 7.29
CA TRP A 33 15.37 35.79 5.87
C TRP A 33 14.17 34.89 5.55
N ALA A 34 14.05 33.73 6.20
CA ALA A 34 12.94 32.81 5.98
C ALA A 34 11.64 33.38 6.56
N LEU A 35 11.71 34.06 7.71
CA LEU A 35 10.56 34.69 8.38
C LEU A 35 10.02 35.90 7.61
N LYS A 36 10.89 36.70 7.00
CA LYS A 36 10.50 37.86 6.16
C LYS A 36 9.75 37.46 4.89
N LYS A 37 10.08 36.30 4.32
CA LYS A 37 9.45 35.78 3.09
C LYS A 37 8.07 35.15 3.33
N VAL A 38 7.69 34.85 4.57
CA VAL A 38 6.42 34.14 4.85
C VAL A 38 5.17 34.93 4.43
N PRO A 39 5.01 36.23 4.75
CA PRO A 39 3.83 36.99 4.34
C PRO A 39 3.74 37.19 2.82
N ASP A 40 4.87 37.33 2.13
CA ASP A 40 4.90 37.51 0.68
C ASP A 40 4.52 36.22 -0.06
N ASN A 41 5.04 35.06 0.40
CA ASN A 41 4.68 33.75 -0.14
C ASN A 41 3.20 33.38 0.08
N ALA A 42 2.60 33.82 1.19
CA ALA A 42 1.18 33.58 1.45
C ALA A 42 0.29 34.33 0.44
N LYS A 43 0.64 35.59 0.16
CA LYS A 43 -0.04 36.42 -0.86
C LYS A 43 0.18 35.89 -2.28
N GLU A 44 1.39 35.39 -2.58
CA GLU A 44 1.68 34.75 -3.86
C GLU A 44 0.87 33.46 -4.06
N LYS A 45 0.73 32.61 -3.03
CA LYS A 45 -0.09 31.38 -3.11
C LYS A 45 -1.56 31.67 -3.48
N ILE A 46 -2.14 32.73 -2.91
CA ILE A 46 -3.50 33.18 -3.22
C ILE A 46 -3.62 33.66 -4.67
N LYS A 47 -2.61 34.37 -5.19
CA LYS A 47 -2.55 34.79 -6.61
C LYS A 47 -2.20 33.65 -7.58
N THR A 48 -1.49 32.62 -7.16
CA THR A 48 -1.16 31.48 -8.04
C THR A 48 -2.28 30.46 -8.19
N ASN A 49 -3.26 30.44 -7.28
CA ASN A 49 -4.46 29.61 -7.44
C ASN A 49 -5.37 30.11 -8.59
N SER A 50 -5.22 31.35 -9.05
CA SER A 50 -5.88 31.86 -10.25
C SER A 50 -5.07 31.64 -11.54
N ARG A 51 -3.92 30.94 -11.47
CA ARG A 51 -3.12 30.58 -12.64
C ARG A 51 -3.80 29.41 -13.37
N THR A 52 -4.83 29.76 -14.15
CA THR A 52 -5.48 28.94 -15.19
C THR A 52 -5.54 27.46 -14.84
N GLN A 53 -6.57 27.02 -14.12
CA GLN A 53 -6.90 25.60 -14.10
C GLN A 53 -7.07 25.17 -15.57
N LYS A 54 -6.04 24.52 -16.13
CA LYS A 54 -6.15 23.93 -17.45
C LYS A 54 -7.16 22.80 -17.29
N ASN A 55 -8.32 22.99 -17.89
CA ASN A 55 -9.37 21.98 -17.96
C ASN A 55 -8.85 20.82 -18.80
N TYR A 56 -8.16 19.88 -18.16
CA TYR A 56 -7.79 18.62 -18.78
C TYR A 56 -9.04 17.76 -18.90
N ARG A 57 -9.23 17.12 -20.06
CA ARG A 57 -10.37 16.23 -20.31
C ARG A 57 -10.24 14.91 -19.54
N SER A 58 -9.01 14.49 -19.28
CA SER A 58 -8.70 13.24 -18.57
C SER A 58 -7.27 13.29 -18.00
N GLN A 59 -6.98 12.41 -17.05
CA GLN A 59 -5.64 12.23 -16.46
C GLN A 59 -5.16 10.79 -16.61
N VAL A 60 -3.88 10.61 -16.94
CA VAL A 60 -3.22 9.30 -17.10
C VAL A 60 -1.93 9.26 -16.29
N ASP A 61 -1.65 8.13 -15.66
CA ASP A 61 -0.40 7.84 -14.98
C ASP A 61 0.50 6.96 -15.84
N ILE A 62 1.74 7.39 -16.07
CA ILE A 62 2.74 6.63 -16.84
C ILE A 62 4.01 6.40 -16.02
N PRO A 63 4.74 5.29 -16.22
CA PRO A 63 6.05 5.12 -15.63
C PRO A 63 7.05 6.15 -16.18
N TYR A 64 7.90 6.70 -15.32
CA TYR A 64 9.01 7.55 -15.73
C TYR A 64 10.06 6.71 -16.45
N VAL A 65 10.34 7.09 -17.70
CA VAL A 65 11.40 6.55 -18.54
C VAL A 65 12.07 7.75 -19.19
N GLU A 66 13.36 7.93 -18.88
CA GLU A 66 14.12 9.10 -19.33
C GLU A 66 14.04 9.26 -20.85
N GLY A 67 13.74 10.47 -21.29
CA GLY A 67 13.60 10.85 -22.68
C GLY A 67 12.31 10.39 -23.37
N VAL A 68 11.65 9.32 -22.94
CA VAL A 68 10.39 8.83 -23.54
C VAL A 68 9.19 9.49 -22.86
N SER A 69 9.13 9.40 -21.55
CA SER A 69 7.97 9.81 -20.75
C SER A 69 7.68 11.32 -20.86
N GLU A 70 8.71 12.14 -21.06
CA GLU A 70 8.61 13.59 -21.29
C GLU A 70 8.10 13.91 -22.68
N ARG A 71 8.50 13.13 -23.71
CA ARG A 71 7.95 13.27 -25.06
C ARG A 71 6.47 12.93 -25.07
N VAL A 72 6.10 11.84 -24.40
CA VAL A 72 4.69 11.43 -24.23
C VAL A 72 3.89 12.51 -23.48
N HIS A 73 4.41 13.03 -22.37
CA HIS A 73 3.77 14.12 -21.63
C HIS A 73 3.53 15.36 -22.50
N ARG A 74 4.51 15.77 -23.33
CA ARG A 74 4.35 16.91 -24.24
C ARG A 74 3.26 16.69 -25.27
N VAL A 75 3.16 15.49 -25.83
CA VAL A 75 2.11 15.13 -26.79
C VAL A 75 0.74 15.11 -26.12
N MET A 76 0.60 14.41 -24.99
CA MET A 76 -0.65 14.31 -24.23
C MET A 76 -1.18 15.68 -23.78
N LYS A 77 -0.28 16.58 -23.38
CA LYS A 77 -0.62 17.97 -23.01
C LYS A 77 -1.27 18.76 -24.16
N LYS A 78 -0.87 18.52 -25.42
CA LYS A 78 -1.49 19.16 -26.59
C LYS A 78 -2.94 18.69 -26.80
N TYR A 79 -3.23 17.43 -26.47
CA TYR A 79 -4.57 16.85 -26.54
C TYR A 79 -5.42 17.14 -25.30
N GLY A 80 -4.93 17.94 -24.35
CA GLY A 80 -5.66 18.26 -23.13
C GLY A 80 -5.78 17.09 -22.15
N VAL A 81 -4.83 16.14 -22.20
CA VAL A 81 -4.72 15.05 -21.22
C VAL A 81 -3.63 15.40 -20.20
N ALA A 82 -3.97 15.35 -18.91
CA ALA A 82 -3.00 15.48 -17.83
C ALA A 82 -2.21 14.19 -17.71
N THR A 83 -0.89 14.26 -17.67
CA THR A 83 -0.03 13.09 -17.52
C THR A 83 0.80 13.22 -16.26
N ALA A 84 0.59 12.30 -15.32
CA ALA A 84 1.39 12.17 -14.11
C ALA A 84 2.43 11.05 -14.32
N MET A 85 3.64 11.29 -13.82
CA MET A 85 4.77 10.37 -13.98
C MET A 85 5.01 9.65 -12.65
N ARG A 86 5.02 8.33 -12.67
CA ARG A 86 5.27 7.49 -11.49
C ARG A 86 6.58 6.73 -11.69
N PRO A 87 7.40 6.52 -10.66
CA PRO A 87 8.56 5.65 -10.79
C PRO A 87 8.12 4.21 -11.07
N TYR A 88 8.89 3.47 -11.89
CA TYR A 88 8.59 2.07 -12.22
C TYR A 88 8.58 1.15 -10.98
N THR A 89 9.47 1.42 -10.02
CA THR A 89 9.55 0.75 -8.73
C THR A 89 9.65 1.76 -7.61
N THR A 90 9.02 1.46 -6.48
CA THR A 90 9.15 2.29 -5.27
C THR A 90 10.33 1.80 -4.44
N LEU A 91 11.00 2.71 -3.72
CA LEU A 91 12.06 2.34 -2.77
C LEU A 91 11.58 1.31 -1.74
N ARG A 92 10.34 1.44 -1.28
CA ARG A 92 9.70 0.45 -0.40
C ARG A 92 9.68 -0.94 -1.05
N ARG A 93 9.32 -1.05 -2.32
CA ARG A 93 9.30 -2.35 -3.02
C ARG A 93 10.69 -2.96 -3.16
N LEU A 94 11.73 -2.14 -3.38
CA LEU A 94 13.11 -2.60 -3.54
C LEU A 94 13.77 -2.96 -2.21
N LEU A 95 13.63 -2.10 -1.20
CA LEU A 95 14.33 -2.19 0.08
C LEU A 95 13.55 -2.97 1.13
N VAL A 96 12.21 -2.89 1.09
CA VAL A 96 11.32 -3.58 2.03
C VAL A 96 10.77 -4.80 1.33
N HIS A 97 11.61 -5.81 1.16
CA HIS A 97 11.11 -7.17 0.93
C HIS A 97 10.53 -7.65 2.26
N SER A 98 9.20 -7.73 2.34
CA SER A 98 8.50 -8.20 3.53
C SER A 98 8.71 -9.71 3.69
N LYS A 99 9.80 -10.10 4.36
CA LYS A 99 10.16 -11.48 4.76
C LYS A 99 10.35 -12.45 3.58
N HIS A 100 11.13 -13.50 3.79
CA HIS A 100 11.17 -14.61 2.83
C HIS A 100 9.75 -15.15 2.68
N LYS A 101 9.24 -15.20 1.44
CA LYS A 101 7.98 -15.87 1.17
C LYS A 101 8.18 -17.34 1.51
N VAL A 102 7.42 -17.82 2.48
CA VAL A 102 7.43 -19.22 2.87
C VAL A 102 6.50 -19.96 1.91
N GLU A 103 7.01 -21.00 1.26
CA GLU A 103 6.23 -21.86 0.37
C GLU A 103 5.01 -22.41 1.12
N PHE A 104 3.89 -22.66 0.42
CA PHE A 104 2.64 -23.06 1.06
C PHE A 104 2.78 -24.31 1.96
N THR A 105 3.62 -25.26 1.53
CA THR A 105 3.92 -26.49 2.29
C THR A 105 4.70 -26.25 3.59
N GLU A 106 5.33 -25.09 3.72
CA GLU A 106 6.14 -24.69 4.87
C GLU A 106 5.41 -23.67 5.76
N GLN A 107 4.12 -23.43 5.53
CA GLN A 107 3.31 -22.57 6.38
C GLN A 107 2.78 -23.35 7.60
N CYS A 108 2.63 -22.63 8.72
CA CYS A 108 2.01 -23.09 9.97
C CYS A 108 0.74 -22.27 10.25
N GLU A 109 -0.03 -22.64 11.27
CA GLU A 109 -1.21 -21.89 11.75
C GLU A 109 -2.28 -21.69 10.67
N LEU A 110 -2.48 -22.72 9.85
CA LEU A 110 -3.46 -22.74 8.77
C LEU A 110 -4.44 -23.89 8.95
N VAL A 111 -5.58 -23.78 8.27
CA VAL A 111 -6.57 -24.85 8.16
C VAL A 111 -6.41 -25.49 6.80
N TYR A 112 -6.26 -26.82 6.75
CA TYR A 112 -6.22 -27.55 5.49
C TYR A 112 -7.41 -28.50 5.36
N GLN A 113 -7.78 -28.75 4.12
CA GLN A 113 -8.88 -29.60 3.74
C GLN A 113 -8.37 -30.66 2.75
N THR A 114 -8.71 -31.91 3.00
CA THR A 114 -8.43 -33.03 2.11
C THR A 114 -9.74 -33.71 1.74
N PRO A 115 -10.16 -33.68 0.46
CA PRO A 115 -11.38 -34.38 0.04
C PRO A 115 -11.15 -35.89 0.03
N CYS A 116 -12.16 -36.66 0.44
CA CYS A 116 -12.16 -38.10 0.22
C CYS A 116 -12.36 -38.39 -1.27
N LYS A 117 -11.66 -39.41 -1.79
CA LYS A 117 -11.78 -39.83 -3.19
C LYS A 117 -13.02 -40.69 -3.44
N ASP A 118 -13.42 -41.48 -2.43
CA ASP A 118 -14.46 -42.49 -2.54
C ASP A 118 -15.84 -41.98 -2.09
N CYS A 119 -15.90 -40.84 -1.39
CA CYS A 119 -17.15 -40.20 -1.00
C CYS A 119 -16.99 -38.68 -0.95
N GLY A 120 -18.11 -37.94 -1.00
CA GLY A 120 -18.11 -36.47 -0.90
C GLY A 120 -17.78 -35.92 0.49
N ALA A 121 -17.22 -36.73 1.39
CA ALA A 121 -16.81 -36.30 2.72
C ALA A 121 -15.45 -35.60 2.66
N GLU A 122 -15.24 -34.64 3.56
CA GLU A 122 -14.03 -33.83 3.59
C GLU A 122 -13.41 -33.87 4.97
N TYR A 123 -12.09 -34.05 5.00
CA TYR A 123 -11.31 -33.98 6.22
C TYR A 123 -10.76 -32.57 6.38
N ILE A 124 -11.17 -31.88 7.44
CA ILE A 124 -10.74 -30.52 7.74
C ILE A 124 -10.02 -30.53 9.08
N ARG A 125 -8.81 -29.96 9.14
CA ARG A 125 -8.09 -29.76 10.41
C ARG A 125 -7.29 -28.47 10.46
N GLU A 126 -7.20 -27.93 11.66
CA GLU A 126 -6.24 -26.89 12.02
C GLU A 126 -4.84 -27.49 12.20
N ILE A 127 -3.81 -26.76 11.77
CA ILE A 127 -2.41 -27.17 11.89
C ILE A 127 -1.63 -26.10 12.65
N GLY A 128 -1.07 -26.46 13.82
CA GLY A 128 -0.13 -25.61 14.56
C GLY A 128 1.35 -25.79 14.15
N ARG A 129 1.65 -26.77 13.29
CA ARG A 129 2.99 -27.10 12.77
C ARG A 129 3.01 -26.95 11.24
N LEU A 130 4.18 -27.16 10.61
CA LEU A 130 4.33 -27.10 9.15
C LEU A 130 3.35 -28.04 8.43
N LEU A 131 2.75 -27.59 7.33
CA LEU A 131 1.81 -28.39 6.54
C LEU A 131 2.44 -29.68 5.97
N LYS A 132 3.71 -29.63 5.53
CA LYS A 132 4.38 -30.76 4.87
C LYS A 132 4.42 -32.05 5.71
N PRO A 133 4.93 -32.06 6.96
CA PRO A 133 4.84 -33.24 7.83
C PRO A 133 3.42 -33.76 8.00
N ARG A 134 2.43 -32.86 8.11
CA ARG A 134 1.04 -33.24 8.34
C ARG A 134 0.43 -33.99 7.16
N LEU A 135 0.76 -33.58 5.93
CA LEU A 135 0.35 -34.28 4.73
C LEU A 135 1.01 -35.66 4.62
N ASP A 136 2.28 -35.78 4.99
CA ASP A 136 3.00 -37.05 4.96
C ASP A 136 2.46 -38.04 6.01
N GLU A 137 2.15 -37.58 7.21
CA GLU A 137 1.45 -38.37 8.25
C GLU A 137 0.10 -38.87 7.73
N HIS A 138 -0.73 -37.97 7.20
CA HIS A 138 -2.05 -38.32 6.69
C HIS A 138 -1.98 -39.36 5.57
N ARG A 139 -1.04 -39.20 4.62
CA ARG A 139 -0.82 -40.19 3.56
C ARG A 139 -0.48 -41.56 4.13
N LYS A 140 0.45 -41.63 5.08
CA LYS A 140 0.83 -42.88 5.74
C LYS A 140 -0.34 -43.52 6.47
N ASP A 141 -1.16 -42.73 7.18
CA ASP A 141 -2.34 -43.25 7.87
C ASP A 141 -3.38 -43.82 6.88
N VAL A 142 -3.59 -43.15 5.75
CA VAL A 142 -4.50 -43.63 4.69
C VAL A 142 -3.94 -44.92 4.05
N ASP A 143 -2.66 -44.96 3.70
CA ASP A 143 -2.05 -46.15 3.09
C ASP A 143 -2.01 -47.35 4.06
N ASN A 144 -1.75 -47.10 5.34
CA ASN A 144 -1.76 -48.13 6.40
C ASN A 144 -3.16 -48.66 6.70
N THR A 145 -4.19 -47.82 6.61
CA THR A 145 -5.59 -48.25 6.79
C THR A 145 -6.11 -49.03 5.58
N LEU A 146 -5.64 -48.71 4.37
CA LEU A 146 -5.93 -49.51 3.16
C LEU A 146 -5.32 -50.92 3.21
N THR A 147 -4.20 -51.11 3.92
CA THR A 147 -3.53 -52.41 4.06
C THR A 147 -4.14 -53.32 5.13
N MET A 148 -4.93 -52.79 6.08
CA MET A 148 -5.62 -53.54 7.15
C MET A 148 -7.06 -53.97 6.78
N ARG A 149 -7.38 -54.20 5.49
CA ARG A 149 -8.68 -54.73 5.08
C ARG A 149 -8.77 -56.24 5.37
N ASN A 150 -9.49 -56.60 6.43
CA ASN A 150 -9.75 -57.98 6.85
C ASN A 150 -10.65 -58.70 5.81
N THR A 151 -10.10 -59.60 5.00
CA THR A 151 -10.89 -60.48 4.13
C THR A 151 -11.44 -61.63 4.97
N GLN A 152 -12.64 -61.48 5.53
CA GLN A 152 -13.37 -62.64 6.04
C GLN A 152 -14.08 -63.33 4.87
N GLY A 153 -13.61 -64.55 4.60
CA GLY A 153 -14.00 -65.37 3.45
C GLY A 153 -15.48 -65.78 3.47
N ALA A 154 -16.05 -65.83 2.27
CA ALA A 154 -17.30 -66.52 2.01
C ALA A 154 -17.14 -68.03 2.27
N GLY A 155 -17.70 -68.51 3.38
CA GLY A 155 -17.92 -69.92 3.63
C GLY A 155 -19.37 -70.29 3.32
N LYS A 156 -19.61 -70.92 2.16
CA LYS A 156 -20.86 -71.63 1.85
C LYS A 156 -20.87 -72.96 2.61
N ARG A 157 -21.92 -73.22 3.40
CA ARG A 157 -22.78 -74.42 3.37
C ARG A 157 -23.79 -74.35 4.51
#